data_AF-A0A2U3GVA5-F1
#
_entry.id   AF-A0A2U3GVA5-F1
#
_cell.length_a   1.000
_cell.length_b   1.000
_cell.length_c   1.000
_cell.angle_alpha   90.00
_cell.angle_beta   90.00
_cell.angle_gamma   90.00
#
_symmetry.space_group_name_H-M   'P 1'
#
loop_
_entity.id
_entity.type
_entity.pdbx_description
1 polymer ?
#
loop_
_entity_poly.entity_id
_entity_poly.type
_entity_poly.pdbx_seq_one_letter_code
_entity_poly.pdbx_strand_id
1 'polypeptide(L)'
;MAIYEQQTGADQAQQEDHGASVRGAARWLVTSYAALAALLVAGIQLKDVSSITSEWRLAVALLAVLMALLATSTVIVAASRVLIAPALTWNDLVRRETKEMTGRPTTPAAILDETPPKQDPLLTELKWFTQIQPVRFTSPRDLREKLSAAREDLSNNPSDGLREQVLQYEQAAQACLQQANAWWSRQLYERLITLLKWSSTVIAVCILVFLWASRPPEEPAKVSKPFPVTVYLQGSTAAITAAKLDAACVRQVLSGWAVDGKINEPEVVTQPRGACPASRFTVSDELGVAVPAAAK
;
A
#
# COMPACT_ATOMS: atom_id res chain seq x y z
N MET A 1 38.85 28.05 21.92
CA MET A 1 38.81 27.68 20.49
C MET A 1 38.84 26.17 20.27
N ALA A 2 39.75 25.40 20.88
CA ALA A 2 39.85 23.95 20.65
C ALA A 2 38.57 23.10 20.93
N ILE A 3 37.70 23.51 21.87
CA ILE A 3 36.46 22.77 22.18
C ILE A 3 35.39 22.93 21.07
N TYR A 4 35.38 24.08 20.37
CA TYR A 4 34.41 24.32 19.29
C TYR A 4 34.76 23.58 18.00
N GLU A 5 36.06 23.39 17.70
CA GLU A 5 36.49 22.58 16.54
C GLU A 5 36.20 21.08 16.73
N GLN A 6 36.26 20.58 17.96
CA GLN A 6 35.99 19.16 18.21
C GLN A 6 34.50 18.83 18.08
N GLN A 7 33.61 19.80 18.33
CA GLN A 7 32.17 19.59 18.28
C GLN A 7 31.62 19.65 16.85
N THR A 8 32.16 20.52 15.99
CA THR A 8 31.74 20.60 14.57
C THR A 8 32.08 19.35 13.77
N GLY A 9 33.20 18.68 14.08
CA GLY A 9 33.59 17.42 13.42
C GLY A 9 32.65 16.25 13.75
N ALA A 10 32.20 16.14 14.99
CA ALA A 10 31.28 15.09 15.42
C ALA A 10 29.88 15.26 14.80
N ASP A 11 29.38 16.49 14.76
CA ASP A 11 28.05 16.80 14.18
C ASP A 11 28.03 16.53 12.66
N GLN A 12 29.12 16.86 11.96
CA GLN A 12 29.24 16.57 10.51
C GLN A 12 29.26 15.07 10.21
N ALA A 13 30.03 14.28 10.97
CA ALA A 13 30.07 12.83 10.81
C ALA A 13 28.69 12.18 11.05
N GLN A 14 27.96 12.66 12.06
CA GLN A 14 26.62 12.14 12.37
C GLN A 14 25.60 12.52 11.27
N GLN A 15 25.75 13.69 10.65
CA GLN A 15 24.85 14.16 9.59
C GLN A 15 25.08 13.45 8.25
N GLU A 16 26.32 13.07 7.94
CA GLU A 16 26.61 12.20 6.78
C GLU A 16 25.96 10.81 6.94
N ASP A 17 26.01 10.24 8.15
CA ASP A 17 25.46 8.91 8.43
C ASP A 17 23.91 8.90 8.30
N HIS A 18 23.23 9.97 8.71
CA HIS A 18 21.78 10.10 8.54
C HIS A 18 21.33 10.11 7.07
N GLY A 19 22.05 10.81 6.19
CA GLY A 19 21.74 10.83 4.75
C GLY A 19 21.97 9.47 4.07
N ALA A 20 23.04 8.77 4.47
CA ALA A 20 23.33 7.41 4.02
C ALA A 20 22.24 6.42 4.45
N SER A 21 21.76 6.54 5.69
CA SER A 21 20.69 5.69 6.24
C SER A 21 19.37 5.82 5.47
N VAL A 22 18.93 7.04 5.14
CA VAL A 22 17.66 7.26 4.41
C VAL A 22 17.71 6.66 3.00
N ARG A 23 18.81 6.86 2.27
CA ARG A 23 18.98 6.26 0.94
C ARG A 23 19.08 4.73 1.02
N GLY A 24 19.75 4.21 2.05
CA GLY A 24 19.80 2.78 2.35
C GLY A 24 18.41 2.19 2.54
N ALA A 25 17.60 2.79 3.43
CA ALA A 25 16.23 2.38 3.69
C ALA A 25 15.36 2.43 2.42
N ALA A 26 15.45 3.50 1.62
CA ALA A 26 14.69 3.61 0.38
C ALA A 26 15.06 2.54 -0.67
N ARG A 27 16.33 2.12 -0.75
CA ARG A 27 16.74 1.00 -1.62
C ARG A 27 16.10 -0.32 -1.18
N TRP A 28 16.19 -0.66 0.10
CA TRP A 28 15.57 -1.87 0.65
C TRP A 28 14.05 -1.89 0.47
N LEU A 29 13.42 -0.72 0.59
CA LEU A 29 12.00 -0.54 0.34
C LEU A 29 11.66 -0.83 -1.12
N VAL A 30 12.36 -0.22 -2.09
CA VAL A 30 12.13 -0.49 -3.52
C VAL A 30 12.31 -1.97 -3.85
N THR A 31 13.35 -2.62 -3.32
CA THR A 31 13.57 -4.06 -3.51
C THR A 31 12.44 -4.91 -2.95
N SER A 32 11.95 -4.58 -1.75
CA SER A 32 10.83 -5.30 -1.11
C SER A 32 9.54 -5.19 -1.91
N TYR A 33 9.20 -3.99 -2.39
CA TYR A 33 8.01 -3.78 -3.21
C TYR A 33 8.13 -4.42 -4.61
N ALA A 34 9.33 -4.43 -5.21
CA ALA A 34 9.57 -5.15 -6.44
C ALA A 34 9.36 -6.66 -6.27
N ALA A 35 9.82 -7.23 -5.14
CA ALA A 35 9.59 -8.64 -4.81
C ALA A 35 8.09 -8.95 -4.61
N LEU A 36 7.35 -8.07 -3.93
CA LEU A 36 5.90 -8.20 -3.79
C LEU A 36 5.18 -8.15 -5.14
N ALA A 37 5.57 -7.22 -6.03
CA ALA A 37 5.01 -7.15 -7.38
C ALA A 37 5.28 -8.44 -8.16
N ALA A 38 6.51 -8.97 -8.10
CA ALA A 38 6.86 -10.23 -8.74
C ALA A 38 6.04 -11.40 -8.18
N LEU A 39 5.84 -11.47 -6.87
CA LEU A 39 5.01 -12.49 -6.22
C LEU A 39 3.54 -12.37 -6.63
N LEU A 40 2.99 -11.16 -6.71
CA LEU A 40 1.63 -10.93 -7.21
C LEU A 40 1.51 -11.42 -8.66
N VAL A 41 2.45 -11.05 -9.53
CA VAL A 41 2.43 -11.48 -10.95
C VAL A 41 2.57 -13.00 -11.08
N ALA A 42 3.48 -13.62 -10.31
CA ALA A 42 3.67 -15.06 -10.30
C ALA A 42 2.47 -15.82 -9.72
N GLY A 43 1.80 -15.25 -8.72
CA GLY A 43 0.62 -15.83 -8.07
C GLY A 43 -0.64 -15.84 -8.94
N ILE A 44 -0.71 -14.99 -9.97
CA ILE A 44 -1.83 -14.95 -10.94
C ILE A 44 -1.80 -16.17 -11.88
N GLN A 45 -0.81 -17.07 -11.78
CA GLN A 45 -0.70 -18.24 -12.65
C GLN A 45 -2.07 -18.93 -12.87
N LEU A 46 -2.48 -18.93 -14.14
CA LEU A 46 -3.84 -19.06 -14.70
C LEU A 46 -4.66 -20.28 -14.28
N LYS A 47 -4.08 -21.22 -13.53
CA LYS A 47 -4.72 -22.49 -13.19
C LYS A 47 -6.01 -22.25 -12.39
N ASP A 48 -5.99 -21.30 -11.45
CA ASP A 48 -7.16 -20.98 -10.62
C ASP A 48 -8.14 -20.05 -11.34
N VAL A 49 -7.68 -19.24 -12.30
CA VAL A 49 -8.54 -18.35 -13.10
C VAL A 49 -9.58 -19.12 -13.90
N SER A 50 -9.22 -20.31 -14.40
CA SER A 50 -10.16 -21.17 -15.13
C SER A 50 -11.28 -21.76 -14.26
N SER A 51 -11.08 -21.81 -12.94
CA SER A 51 -12.06 -22.39 -12.00
C SER A 51 -13.15 -21.39 -11.58
N ILE A 52 -12.95 -20.10 -11.86
CA ILE A 52 -13.91 -19.05 -11.53
C ILE A 52 -15.04 -19.07 -12.57
N THR A 53 -16.12 -19.76 -12.24
CA THR A 53 -17.32 -19.85 -13.09
C THR A 53 -18.09 -18.54 -13.19
N SER A 54 -17.85 -17.59 -12.27
CA SER A 54 -18.59 -16.34 -12.19
C SER A 54 -17.80 -15.15 -12.75
N GLU A 55 -18.26 -14.59 -13.87
CA GLU A 55 -17.60 -13.49 -14.59
C GLU A 55 -17.33 -12.25 -13.71
N TRP A 56 -18.27 -11.88 -12.83
CA TRP A 56 -18.09 -10.71 -11.98
C TRP A 56 -17.01 -10.92 -10.91
N ARG A 57 -16.84 -12.15 -10.39
CA ARG A 57 -15.78 -12.46 -9.42
C ARG A 57 -14.41 -12.39 -10.09
N LEU A 58 -14.33 -12.89 -11.33
CA LEU A 58 -13.13 -12.74 -12.13
C LEU A 58 -12.77 -11.27 -12.34
N ALA A 59 -13.76 -10.44 -12.70
CA ALA A 59 -13.56 -8.99 -12.87
C ALA A 59 -13.09 -8.32 -11.57
N VAL A 60 -13.69 -8.66 -10.41
CA VAL A 60 -13.28 -8.15 -9.10
C VAL A 60 -11.86 -8.59 -8.74
N ALA A 61 -11.51 -9.87 -8.96
CA ALA A 61 -10.17 -10.39 -8.70
C ALA A 61 -9.11 -9.67 -9.56
N LEU A 62 -9.38 -9.48 -10.86
CA LEU A 62 -8.50 -8.76 -11.77
C LEU A 62 -8.34 -7.29 -11.37
N LEU A 63 -9.44 -6.62 -11.01
CA LEU A 63 -9.42 -5.24 -10.53
C LEU A 63 -8.58 -5.10 -9.25
N ALA A 64 -8.76 -6.02 -8.29
CA ALA A 64 -8.01 -6.02 -7.03
C ALA A 64 -6.50 -6.17 -7.27
N VAL A 65 -6.10 -7.09 -8.16
CA VAL A 65 -4.69 -7.26 -8.54
C VAL A 65 -4.14 -6.02 -9.24
N LEU A 66 -4.89 -5.45 -10.20
CA LEU A 66 -4.47 -4.24 -10.90
C LEU A 66 -4.26 -3.08 -9.93
N MET A 67 -5.18 -2.89 -8.98
CA MET A 67 -5.07 -1.87 -7.94
C MET A 67 -3.86 -2.11 -7.03
N ALA A 68 -3.59 -3.36 -6.64
CA ALA A 68 -2.40 -3.71 -5.85
C ALA A 68 -1.10 -3.40 -6.60
N LEU A 69 -1.04 -3.68 -7.91
CA LEU A 69 0.11 -3.38 -8.76
C LEU A 69 0.31 -1.87 -8.95
N LEU A 70 -0.77 -1.10 -9.15
CA LEU A 70 -0.72 0.36 -9.23
C LEU A 70 -0.25 0.98 -7.91
N ALA A 71 -0.79 0.50 -6.78
CA ALA A 71 -0.35 0.95 -5.45
C ALA A 71 1.13 0.63 -5.20
N THR A 72 1.59 -0.55 -5.62
CA THR A 72 3.01 -0.93 -5.53
C THR A 72 3.89 -0.04 -6.42
N SER A 73 3.47 0.21 -7.65
CA SER A 73 4.21 1.03 -8.62
C SER A 73 4.32 2.48 -8.16
N THR A 74 3.26 3.05 -7.59
CA THR A 74 3.28 4.43 -7.07
C THR A 74 4.28 4.58 -5.91
N VAL A 75 4.38 3.59 -5.02
CA VAL A 75 5.39 3.57 -3.95
C VAL A 75 6.80 3.49 -4.52
N ILE A 76 7.04 2.62 -5.50
CA ILE A 76 8.37 2.49 -6.15
C ILE A 76 8.79 3.81 -6.80
N VAL A 77 7.88 4.47 -7.54
CA VAL A 77 8.14 5.77 -8.17
C VAL A 77 8.41 6.84 -7.10
N ALA A 78 7.61 6.88 -6.03
CA ALA A 78 7.82 7.83 -4.94
C ALA A 78 9.18 7.62 -4.24
N ALA A 79 9.53 6.37 -3.92
CA ALA A 79 10.82 6.03 -3.33
C ALA A 79 11.99 6.36 -4.27
N SER A 80 11.83 6.10 -5.58
CA SER A 80 12.82 6.47 -6.60
C SER A 80 13.03 7.98 -6.67
N ARG A 81 11.97 8.78 -6.52
CA ARG A 81 12.08 10.24 -6.44
C ARG A 81 12.85 10.70 -5.21
N VAL A 82 12.74 10.01 -4.07
CA VAL A 82 13.57 10.30 -2.88
C VAL A 82 15.04 9.97 -3.14
N LEU A 83 15.31 8.85 -3.82
CA LEU A 83 16.67 8.42 -4.14
C LEU A 83 17.37 9.35 -5.15
N ILE A 84 16.61 9.88 -6.12
CA ILE A 84 17.12 10.71 -7.22
C ILE A 84 17.00 12.21 -6.89
N ALA A 85 16.37 12.59 -5.77
CA ALA A 85 16.13 13.99 -5.42
C ALA A 85 17.45 14.79 -5.47
N PRO A 86 17.57 15.74 -6.42
CA PRO A 86 18.77 16.56 -6.50
C PRO A 86 18.85 17.43 -5.26
N ALA A 87 20.07 17.67 -4.78
CA ALA A 87 20.30 18.66 -3.74
C ALA A 87 19.84 20.04 -4.25
N LEU A 88 19.15 20.79 -3.40
CA LEU A 88 18.81 22.19 -3.65
C LEU A 88 20.08 22.97 -3.90
N THR A 89 20.11 23.65 -5.04
CA THR A 89 21.18 24.58 -5.37
C THR A 89 20.86 25.97 -4.86
N TRP A 90 21.88 26.81 -4.77
CA TRP A 90 21.70 28.21 -4.39
C TRP A 90 20.76 28.97 -5.34
N ASN A 91 20.79 28.63 -6.63
CA ASN A 91 19.88 29.20 -7.62
C ASN A 91 18.43 28.80 -7.37
N ASP A 92 18.18 27.61 -6.81
CA ASP A 92 16.83 27.17 -6.47
C ASP A 92 16.28 27.94 -5.26
N LEU A 93 17.11 28.20 -4.25
CA LEU A 93 16.75 29.02 -3.08
C LEU A 93 16.41 30.45 -3.48
N VAL A 94 17.29 31.10 -4.25
CA VAL A 94 17.05 32.47 -4.73
C VAL A 94 15.82 32.53 -5.64
N ARG A 95 15.59 31.52 -6.49
CA ARG A 95 14.40 31.44 -7.34
C ARG A 95 13.11 31.32 -6.52
N ARG A 96 13.11 30.51 -5.46
CA ARG A 96 11.97 30.37 -4.55
C ARG A 96 11.67 31.67 -3.81
N GLU A 97 12.71 32.31 -3.28
CA GLU A 97 12.59 33.60 -2.61
C GLU A 97 12.05 34.67 -3.57
N THR A 98 12.56 34.71 -4.80
CA THR A 98 12.06 35.62 -5.84
C THR A 98 10.59 35.35 -6.16
N LYS A 99 10.17 34.09 -6.22
CA LYS A 99 8.77 33.72 -6.44
C LYS A 99 7.86 34.17 -5.30
N GLU A 100 8.31 34.06 -4.05
CA GLU A 100 7.56 34.53 -2.88
C GLU A 100 7.46 36.06 -2.85
N MET A 101 8.57 36.77 -3.11
CA MET A 101 8.61 38.24 -3.16
C MET A 101 7.80 38.82 -4.31
N THR A 102 7.88 38.19 -5.48
CA THR A 102 7.15 38.69 -6.65
C THR A 102 5.66 38.55 -6.46
N GLY A 103 5.20 37.54 -5.68
CA GLY A 103 3.85 37.40 -5.14
C GLY A 103 2.71 37.56 -6.14
N ARG A 104 3.03 37.69 -7.43
CA ARG A 104 2.12 38.21 -8.43
C ARG A 104 1.32 37.01 -8.89
N PRO A 105 0.01 36.99 -8.65
CA PRO A 105 -0.85 36.05 -9.33
C PRO A 105 -0.65 36.26 -10.83
N THR A 106 0.01 35.31 -11.50
CA THR A 106 0.19 35.34 -12.96
C THR A 106 -1.15 35.19 -13.70
N THR A 107 -2.23 34.92 -12.97
CA THR A 107 -3.59 34.78 -13.49
C THR A 107 -4.52 35.85 -12.88
N PRO A 108 -5.30 36.58 -13.70
CA PRO A 108 -6.28 37.57 -13.23
C PRO A 108 -7.28 37.03 -12.19
N ALA A 109 -7.56 35.72 -12.22
CA ALA A 109 -8.45 35.05 -11.27
C ALA A 109 -7.91 35.03 -9.83
N ALA A 110 -6.59 35.06 -9.64
CA ALA A 110 -5.97 35.02 -8.30
C ALA A 110 -5.77 36.44 -7.70
N ILE A 111 -6.25 37.49 -8.37
CA ILE A 111 -6.33 38.85 -7.81
C ILE A 111 -7.57 39.01 -6.91
N LEU A 112 -8.59 38.17 -7.10
CA LEU A 112 -9.85 38.21 -6.34
C LEU A 112 -9.84 37.31 -5.10
N ASP A 113 -8.80 36.50 -4.91
CA ASP A 113 -8.64 35.64 -3.75
C ASP A 113 -7.76 36.37 -2.72
N GLU A 114 -8.38 36.96 -1.69
CA GLU A 114 -7.69 37.69 -0.61
C GLU A 114 -6.91 36.77 0.34
N THR A 115 -6.79 35.48 0.05
CA THR A 115 -5.97 34.59 0.88
C THR A 115 -4.50 35.01 0.78
N PRO A 116 -3.85 35.35 1.92
CA PRO A 116 -2.46 35.75 1.91
C PRO A 116 -1.61 34.63 1.29
N PRO A 117 -0.60 34.96 0.45
CA PRO A 117 0.21 33.95 -0.21
C PRO A 117 0.78 33.03 0.86
N LYS A 118 0.51 31.73 0.73
CA LYS A 118 0.99 30.71 1.65
C LYS A 118 2.52 30.74 1.63
N GLN A 119 3.13 31.33 2.66
CA GLN A 119 4.58 31.45 2.81
C GLN A 119 5.24 30.08 2.59
N ASP A 120 6.36 30.03 1.88
CA ASP A 120 7.08 28.77 1.67
C ASP A 120 7.62 28.33 3.04
N PRO A 121 7.19 27.20 3.61
CA PRO A 121 7.62 26.76 4.93
C PRO A 121 9.14 26.55 5.00
N LEU A 122 9.82 26.33 3.86
CA LEU A 122 11.29 26.31 3.80
C LEU A 122 11.89 27.67 4.13
N LEU A 123 11.32 28.76 3.58
CA LEU A 123 11.85 30.11 3.79
C LEU A 123 11.59 30.58 5.22
N THR A 124 10.46 30.18 5.81
CA THR A 124 10.19 30.39 7.25
C THR A 124 11.22 29.69 8.14
N GLU A 125 11.54 28.42 7.85
CA GLU A 125 12.56 27.66 8.57
C GLU A 125 13.95 28.30 8.42
N LEU A 126 14.32 28.67 7.19
CA LEU A 126 15.60 29.30 6.91
C LEU A 126 15.72 30.67 7.61
N LYS A 127 14.65 31.45 7.67
CA LYS A 127 14.63 32.75 8.36
C LYS A 127 14.92 32.62 9.86
N TRP A 128 14.43 31.56 10.50
CA TRP A 128 14.80 31.28 11.89
C TRP A 128 16.27 30.90 12.00
N PHE A 129 16.75 30.05 11.08
CA PHE A 129 18.16 29.65 11.05
C PHE A 129 19.12 30.83 10.85
N THR A 130 18.77 31.82 10.03
CA THR A 130 19.63 32.99 9.79
C THR A 130 19.84 33.86 11.04
N GLN A 131 18.92 33.81 12.01
CA GLN A 131 19.02 34.59 13.25
C GLN A 131 20.08 34.03 14.22
N ILE A 132 20.43 32.74 14.08
CA ILE A 132 21.33 32.02 14.99
C ILE A 132 22.76 32.02 14.46
N GLN A 133 22.96 32.31 13.17
CA GLN A 133 24.28 32.35 12.55
C GLN A 133 25.10 33.57 13.03
N PRO A 134 26.44 33.42 13.16
CA PRO A 134 27.31 34.53 13.54
C PRO A 134 27.27 35.66 12.50
N VAL A 135 27.12 35.30 11.23
CA VAL A 135 26.92 36.23 10.12
C VAL A 135 25.42 36.53 10.00
N ARG A 136 25.02 37.78 10.23
CA ARG A 136 23.62 38.19 10.09
C ARG A 136 23.26 38.42 8.62
N PHE A 137 22.32 37.63 8.13
CA PHE A 137 21.67 37.84 6.84
C PHE A 137 20.15 37.68 6.97
N THR A 138 19.40 38.43 6.16
CA THR A 138 17.93 38.41 6.21
C THR A 138 17.32 37.34 5.32
N SER A 139 18.03 36.95 4.26
CA SER A 139 17.58 35.95 3.30
C SER A 139 18.73 35.30 2.53
N PRO A 140 18.48 34.16 1.85
CA PRO A 140 19.47 33.56 0.97
C PRO A 140 20.00 34.53 -0.08
N ARG A 141 19.14 35.38 -0.67
CA ARG A 141 19.58 36.42 -1.60
C ARG A 141 20.54 37.43 -0.95
N ASP A 142 20.24 37.93 0.24
CA ASP A 142 21.11 38.86 0.98
C ASP A 142 22.49 38.23 1.24
N LEU A 143 22.53 36.95 1.63
CA LEU A 143 23.79 36.23 1.81
C LEU A 143 24.58 36.11 0.51
N ARG A 144 23.90 35.89 -0.62
CA ARG A 144 24.54 35.85 -1.95
C ARG A 144 25.18 37.19 -2.29
N GLU A 145 24.42 38.26 -2.12
CA GLU A 145 24.83 39.63 -2.45
C GLU A 145 26.04 40.04 -1.59
N LYS A 146 25.99 39.75 -0.28
CA LYS A 146 27.12 39.97 0.64
C LYS A 146 28.36 39.15 0.29
N LEU A 147 28.19 37.87 -0.05
CA LEU A 147 29.32 37.03 -0.47
C LEU A 147 29.93 37.51 -1.79
N SER A 148 29.12 37.93 -2.77
CA SER A 148 29.63 38.49 -4.02
C SER A 148 30.37 39.80 -3.81
N ALA A 149 29.83 40.70 -2.98
CA ALA A 149 30.48 41.97 -2.65
C ALA A 149 31.81 41.75 -1.92
N ALA A 150 31.83 40.88 -0.91
CA ALA A 150 33.06 40.56 -0.17
C ALA A 150 34.15 39.95 -1.07
N ARG A 151 33.78 39.12 -2.06
CA ARG A 151 34.73 38.55 -3.03
C ARG A 151 35.27 39.61 -3.99
N GLU A 152 34.43 40.54 -4.43
CA GLU A 152 34.83 41.67 -5.27
C GLU A 152 35.79 42.59 -4.51
N ASP A 153 35.48 42.93 -3.26
CA ASP A 153 36.35 43.71 -2.37
C ASP A 153 37.70 43.02 -2.13
N LEU A 154 37.69 41.71 -1.88
CA LEU A 154 38.92 40.93 -1.71
C LEU A 154 39.77 40.90 -3.00
N SER A 155 39.14 40.84 -4.17
CA SER A 155 39.83 40.87 -5.46
C SER A 155 40.47 42.24 -5.73
N ASN A 156 39.81 43.31 -5.31
CA ASN A 156 40.29 44.68 -5.50
C ASN A 156 41.33 45.10 -4.44
N ASN A 157 41.20 44.59 -3.21
CA ASN A 157 42.05 44.93 -2.08
C ASN A 157 42.35 43.70 -1.20
N PRO A 158 43.39 42.92 -1.51
CA PRO A 158 43.69 41.70 -0.78
C PRO A 158 44.18 42.01 0.64
N SER A 159 43.32 41.80 1.63
CA SER A 159 43.65 41.89 3.06
C SER A 159 43.22 40.62 3.80
N ASP A 160 43.93 40.27 4.87
CA ASP A 160 43.62 39.05 5.63
C ASP A 160 42.25 39.12 6.32
N GLY A 161 41.81 40.31 6.73
CA GLY A 161 40.45 40.52 7.26
C GLY A 161 39.35 40.25 6.24
N LEU A 162 39.52 40.65 4.97
CA LEU A 162 38.57 40.35 3.91
C LEU A 162 38.55 38.85 3.56
N ARG A 163 39.71 38.16 3.64
CA ARG A 163 39.78 36.71 3.46
C ARG A 163 38.99 35.98 4.52
N GLU A 164 39.16 36.36 5.79
CA GLU A 164 38.39 35.78 6.89
C GLU A 164 36.90 36.03 6.71
N GLN A 165 36.51 37.24 6.31
CA GLN A 165 35.11 37.58 6.07
C GLN A 165 34.49 36.76 4.92
N VAL A 166 35.20 36.60 3.79
CA VAL A 166 34.74 35.74 2.69
C VAL A 166 34.57 34.30 3.17
N LEU A 167 35.52 33.77 3.95
CA LEU A 167 35.44 32.42 4.51
C LEU A 167 34.19 32.26 5.41
N GLN A 168 33.90 33.24 6.26
CA GLN A 168 32.71 33.23 7.12
C GLN A 168 31.40 33.22 6.29
N TYR A 169 31.32 34.03 5.24
CA TYR A 169 30.17 34.02 4.33
C TYR A 169 30.01 32.70 3.57
N GLU A 170 31.11 32.09 3.13
CA GLU A 170 31.09 30.78 2.46
C GLU A 170 30.61 29.67 3.40
N GLN A 171 31.10 29.65 4.65
CA GLN A 171 30.63 28.73 5.68
C GLN A 171 29.14 28.91 5.99
N ALA A 172 28.68 30.16 6.15
CA ALA A 172 27.26 30.46 6.35
C ALA A 172 26.40 30.00 5.17
N ALA A 173 26.88 30.17 3.93
CA ALA A 173 26.18 29.73 2.73
C ALA A 173 26.08 28.21 2.64
N GLN A 174 27.16 27.48 2.98
CA GLN A 174 27.16 26.03 3.06
C GLN A 174 26.21 25.51 4.15
N ALA A 175 26.23 26.11 5.35
CA ALA A 175 25.33 25.75 6.44
C ALA A 175 23.85 25.97 6.07
N CYS A 176 23.55 27.09 5.42
CA CYS A 176 22.21 27.40 4.90
C CYS A 176 21.75 26.35 3.86
N LEU A 177 22.63 25.96 2.92
CA LEU A 177 22.34 24.92 1.94
C LEU A 177 22.15 23.54 2.57
N GLN A 178 22.96 23.17 3.57
CA GLN A 178 22.83 21.91 4.29
C GLN A 178 21.49 21.84 5.03
N GLN A 179 21.12 22.92 5.73
CA GLN A 179 19.82 23.01 6.42
C GLN A 179 18.65 22.92 5.43
N ALA A 180 18.73 23.64 4.31
CA ALA A 180 17.70 23.58 3.26
C ALA A 180 17.53 22.17 2.69
N ASN A 181 18.64 21.47 2.42
CA ASN A 181 18.63 20.10 1.93
C ASN A 181 18.08 19.11 2.96
N ALA A 182 18.45 19.27 4.24
CA ALA A 182 17.93 18.46 5.33
C ALA A 182 16.40 18.61 5.44
N TRP A 183 15.91 19.85 5.45
CA TRP A 183 14.47 20.13 5.47
C TRP A 183 13.74 19.53 4.26
N TRP A 184 14.30 19.71 3.05
CA TRP A 184 13.70 19.18 1.83
C TRP A 184 13.63 17.64 1.83
N SER A 185 14.70 16.98 2.27
CA SER A 185 14.73 15.53 2.37
C SER A 185 13.70 14.99 3.37
N ARG A 186 13.52 15.67 4.51
CA ARG A 186 12.52 15.32 5.53
C ARG A 186 11.10 15.42 4.98
N GLN A 187 10.79 16.48 4.24
CA GLN A 187 9.47 16.66 3.61
C GLN A 187 9.16 15.56 2.59
N LEU A 188 10.15 15.18 1.78
CA LEU A 188 9.99 14.05 0.85
C LEU A 188 9.78 12.73 1.60
N TYR A 189 10.48 12.53 2.70
CA TYR A 189 10.37 11.33 3.53
C TYR A 189 9.02 11.23 4.25
N GLU A 190 8.51 12.33 4.83
CA GLU A 190 7.18 12.35 5.47
C GLU A 190 6.06 12.05 4.47
N ARG A 191 6.16 12.58 3.25
CA ARG A 191 5.24 12.24 2.16
C ARG A 191 5.35 10.78 1.77
N LEU A 192 6.56 10.24 1.68
CA LEU A 192 6.79 8.82 1.38
C LEU A 192 6.19 7.93 2.47
N ILE A 193 6.41 8.22 3.77
CA ILE A 193 5.81 7.46 4.88
C ILE A 193 4.29 7.49 4.81
N THR A 194 3.71 8.66 4.55
CA THR A 194 2.25 8.80 4.49
C THR A 194 1.71 7.98 3.33
N LEU A 195 2.34 8.07 2.15
CA LEU A 195 1.98 7.27 0.99
C LEU A 195 2.13 5.76 1.30
N LEU A 196 3.22 5.35 1.95
CA LEU A 196 3.52 3.98 2.31
C LEU A 196 2.45 3.37 3.21
N LYS A 197 1.99 4.13 4.21
CA LYS A 197 0.91 3.70 5.12
C LYS A 197 -0.38 3.44 4.34
N TRP A 198 -0.77 4.37 3.47
CA TRP A 198 -1.98 4.22 2.66
C TRP A 198 -1.87 3.09 1.64
N SER A 199 -0.77 3.04 0.89
CA SER A 199 -0.56 2.01 -0.13
C SER A 199 -0.49 0.61 0.45
N SER A 200 0.16 0.44 1.61
CA SER A 200 0.25 -0.87 2.28
C SER A 200 -1.12 -1.38 2.71
N THR A 201 -1.96 -0.49 3.27
CA THR A 201 -3.35 -0.83 3.61
C THR A 201 -4.14 -1.21 2.36
N VAL A 202 -4.02 -0.43 1.28
CA VAL A 202 -4.70 -0.73 0.00
C VAL A 202 -4.26 -2.08 -0.56
N ILE A 203 -2.95 -2.37 -0.58
CA ILE A 203 -2.41 -3.65 -1.05
C ILE A 203 -2.95 -4.80 -0.21
N ALA A 204 -2.93 -4.70 1.13
CA ALA A 204 -3.45 -5.73 2.01
C ALA A 204 -4.94 -6.01 1.77
N VAL A 205 -5.76 -4.95 1.65
CA VAL A 205 -7.19 -5.09 1.31
C VAL A 205 -7.36 -5.74 -0.06
N CYS A 206 -6.60 -5.33 -1.08
CA CYS A 206 -6.67 -5.91 -2.42
C CYS A 206 -6.30 -7.40 -2.42
N ILE A 207 -5.29 -7.81 -1.66
CA ILE A 207 -4.92 -9.23 -1.51
C ILE A 207 -6.07 -10.02 -0.86
N LEU A 208 -6.69 -9.49 0.20
CA LEU A 208 -7.84 -10.15 0.84
C LEU A 208 -9.03 -10.28 -0.11
N VAL A 209 -9.34 -9.22 -0.86
CA VAL A 209 -10.41 -9.23 -1.88
C VAL A 209 -10.10 -10.24 -2.98
N PHE A 210 -8.84 -10.29 -3.45
CA PHE A 210 -8.42 -11.26 -4.44
C PHE A 210 -8.58 -12.70 -3.93
N LEU A 211 -8.08 -13.00 -2.72
CA LEU A 211 -8.19 -14.32 -2.10
C LEU A 211 -9.65 -14.75 -1.89
N TRP A 212 -10.52 -13.81 -1.52
CA TRP A 212 -11.95 -14.05 -1.39
C TRP A 212 -12.61 -14.31 -2.74
N ALA A 213 -12.30 -13.50 -3.75
CA ALA A 213 -12.87 -13.62 -5.09
C ALA A 213 -12.37 -14.88 -5.83
N SER A 214 -11.12 -15.30 -5.57
CA SER A 214 -10.49 -16.46 -6.22
C SER A 214 -10.89 -17.81 -5.58
N ARG A 215 -11.53 -17.80 -4.41
CA ARG A 215 -12.00 -19.00 -3.72
C ARG A 215 -13.52 -19.04 -3.74
N PRO A 216 -14.14 -19.53 -4.83
CA PRO A 216 -15.57 -19.77 -4.78
C PRO A 216 -15.90 -20.72 -3.63
N PRO A 217 -17.03 -20.53 -2.94
CA PRO A 217 -17.46 -21.50 -1.94
C PRO A 217 -17.55 -22.85 -2.66
N GLU A 218 -16.90 -23.86 -2.09
CA GLU A 218 -16.93 -25.20 -2.67
C GLU A 218 -18.39 -25.61 -2.82
N GLU A 219 -18.86 -25.74 -4.06
CA GLU A 219 -20.16 -26.32 -4.28
C GLU A 219 -20.08 -27.76 -3.77
N PRO A 220 -21.00 -28.17 -2.86
CA PRO A 220 -20.95 -29.51 -2.29
C PRO A 220 -20.97 -30.52 -3.45
N ALA A 221 -20.08 -31.51 -3.36
CA ALA A 221 -19.83 -32.46 -4.44
C ALA A 221 -21.16 -33.02 -4.98
N LYS A 222 -21.43 -32.79 -6.26
CA LYS A 222 -22.65 -33.31 -6.89
C LYS A 222 -22.49 -34.81 -7.13
N VAL A 223 -23.55 -35.57 -6.85
CA VAL A 223 -23.62 -36.99 -7.20
C VAL A 223 -23.66 -37.09 -8.72
N SER A 224 -22.52 -37.43 -9.33
CA SER A 224 -22.36 -37.51 -10.79
C SER A 224 -22.54 -38.93 -11.35
N LYS A 225 -22.36 -39.95 -10.52
CA LYS A 225 -22.57 -41.36 -10.87
C LYS A 225 -23.39 -42.02 -9.78
N PRO A 226 -24.40 -42.83 -10.12
CA PRO A 226 -25.18 -43.54 -9.13
C PRO A 226 -24.31 -44.45 -8.24
N PHE A 227 -24.49 -44.38 -6.93
CA PHE A 227 -23.80 -45.26 -5.98
C PHE A 227 -24.76 -45.78 -4.90
N PRO A 228 -24.55 -47.00 -4.39
CA PRO A 228 -25.45 -47.59 -3.40
C PRO A 228 -25.31 -46.87 -2.06
N VAL A 229 -26.45 -46.59 -1.42
CA VAL A 229 -26.54 -45.91 -0.12
C VAL A 229 -27.51 -46.61 0.81
N THR A 230 -27.25 -46.48 2.10
CA THR A 230 -28.18 -46.83 3.18
C THR A 230 -28.68 -45.53 3.81
N VAL A 231 -30.00 -45.34 3.81
CA VAL A 231 -30.66 -44.14 4.30
C VAL A 231 -31.27 -44.42 5.67
N TYR A 232 -30.86 -43.65 6.67
CA TYR A 232 -31.39 -43.71 8.03
C TYR A 232 -32.39 -42.58 8.21
N LEU A 233 -33.69 -42.89 8.13
CA LEU A 233 -34.75 -41.90 8.32
C LEU A 233 -34.95 -41.60 9.80
N GLN A 234 -34.67 -40.35 10.20
CA GLN A 234 -34.81 -39.88 11.60
C GLN A 234 -35.78 -38.70 11.74
N GLY A 235 -36.27 -38.16 10.62
CA GLY A 235 -37.16 -37.02 10.60
C GLY A 235 -38.52 -37.27 11.26
N SER A 236 -39.15 -36.17 11.66
CA SER A 236 -40.53 -36.19 12.16
C SER A 236 -41.50 -36.67 11.08
N THR A 237 -42.69 -37.13 11.46
CA THR A 237 -43.74 -37.51 10.50
C THR A 237 -44.06 -36.38 9.52
N ALA A 238 -44.00 -35.12 9.97
CA ALA A 238 -44.19 -33.96 9.11
C ALA A 238 -43.08 -33.83 8.04
N ALA A 239 -41.82 -34.01 8.42
CA ALA A 239 -40.69 -33.98 7.49
C ALA A 239 -40.74 -35.13 6.48
N ILE A 240 -41.14 -36.33 6.93
CA ILE A 240 -41.32 -37.53 6.08
C ILE A 240 -42.41 -37.26 5.03
N THR A 241 -43.59 -36.78 5.46
CA THR A 241 -44.69 -36.48 4.54
C THR A 241 -44.33 -35.33 3.59
N ALA A 242 -43.60 -34.31 4.06
CA ALA A 242 -43.11 -33.20 3.22
C ALA A 242 -42.15 -33.68 2.12
N ALA A 243 -41.34 -34.72 2.41
CA ALA A 243 -40.49 -35.40 1.44
C ALA A 243 -41.28 -36.37 0.51
N LYS A 244 -42.62 -36.38 0.57
CA LYS A 244 -43.52 -37.28 -0.17
C LYS A 244 -43.29 -38.76 0.13
N LEU A 245 -42.85 -39.06 1.34
CA LEU A 245 -42.73 -40.43 1.85
C LEU A 245 -43.98 -40.82 2.64
N ASP A 246 -44.33 -42.10 2.59
CA ASP A 246 -45.43 -42.64 3.37
C ASP A 246 -45.09 -42.63 4.87
N ALA A 247 -46.08 -42.40 5.73
CA ALA A 247 -45.89 -42.41 7.18
C ALA A 247 -45.37 -43.76 7.71
N ALA A 248 -45.58 -44.86 6.97
CA ALA A 248 -45.00 -46.17 7.28
C ALA A 248 -43.47 -46.22 7.16
N CYS A 249 -42.84 -45.26 6.48
CA CYS A 249 -41.39 -45.15 6.33
C CYS A 249 -40.69 -44.53 7.56
N VAL A 250 -41.44 -43.99 8.53
CA VAL A 250 -40.88 -43.35 9.73
C VAL A 250 -39.99 -44.34 10.51
N ARG A 251 -38.75 -43.91 10.82
CA ARG A 251 -37.72 -44.69 11.54
C ARG A 251 -37.26 -45.98 10.85
N GLN A 252 -37.53 -46.13 9.56
CA GLN A 252 -37.02 -47.26 8.77
C GLN A 252 -35.61 -46.96 8.25
N VAL A 253 -34.83 -48.03 8.11
CA VAL A 253 -33.55 -47.99 7.37
C VAL A 253 -33.84 -48.47 5.96
N LEU A 254 -33.58 -47.64 4.95
CA LEU A 254 -33.85 -47.98 3.55
C LEU A 254 -32.54 -48.21 2.80
N SER A 255 -32.54 -49.21 1.92
CA SER A 255 -31.43 -49.42 0.97
C SER A 255 -31.83 -48.83 -0.39
N GLY A 256 -30.90 -48.12 -1.02
CA GLY A 256 -31.17 -47.42 -2.26
C GLY A 256 -29.91 -47.02 -3.01
N TRP A 257 -30.09 -46.14 -3.98
CA TRP A 257 -29.02 -45.57 -4.79
C TRP A 257 -29.13 -44.04 -4.75
N ALA A 258 -28.04 -43.36 -4.43
CA ALA A 258 -27.94 -41.91 -4.64
C ALA A 258 -27.73 -41.69 -6.15
N VAL A 259 -28.65 -41.01 -6.81
CA VAL A 259 -28.68 -40.88 -8.28
C VAL A 259 -28.37 -39.46 -8.76
N ASP A 260 -28.67 -38.45 -7.94
CA ASP A 260 -28.43 -37.03 -8.23
C ASP A 260 -28.33 -36.26 -6.89
N GLY A 261 -28.34 -34.93 -6.94
CA GLY A 261 -28.27 -34.06 -5.77
C GLY A 261 -26.85 -33.84 -5.28
N LYS A 262 -26.73 -33.26 -4.10
CA LYS A 262 -25.44 -32.97 -3.46
C LYS A 262 -25.06 -34.14 -2.56
N ILE A 263 -23.78 -34.36 -2.27
CA ILE A 263 -23.36 -35.49 -1.43
C ILE A 263 -23.94 -35.44 -0.01
N ASN A 264 -24.20 -34.23 0.50
CA ASN A 264 -24.84 -33.99 1.80
C ASN A 264 -26.38 -33.99 1.70
N GLU A 265 -26.93 -33.76 0.52
CA GLU A 265 -28.37 -33.79 0.24
C GLU A 265 -28.64 -34.65 -1.00
N PRO A 266 -28.33 -35.96 -0.95
CA PRO A 266 -28.41 -36.78 -2.14
C PRO A 266 -29.86 -37.04 -2.48
N GLU A 267 -30.17 -37.03 -3.77
CA GLU A 267 -31.42 -37.56 -4.27
C GLU A 267 -31.28 -39.08 -4.37
N VAL A 268 -32.08 -39.79 -3.58
CA VAL A 268 -32.00 -41.24 -3.44
C VAL A 268 -33.23 -41.90 -4.03
N VAL A 269 -33.03 -43.05 -4.66
CA VAL A 269 -34.09 -43.98 -5.07
C VAL A 269 -34.00 -45.21 -4.19
N THR A 270 -35.06 -45.48 -3.43
CA THR A 270 -35.11 -46.58 -2.44
C THR A 270 -35.93 -47.77 -2.96
N GLN A 271 -35.55 -48.96 -2.54
CA GLN A 271 -36.33 -50.18 -2.76
C GLN A 271 -37.45 -50.31 -1.70
N PRO A 272 -38.57 -50.99 -2.01
CA PRO A 272 -39.66 -51.13 -1.05
C PRO A 272 -39.20 -52.01 0.13
N ARG A 273 -39.59 -51.63 1.35
CA ARG A 273 -39.24 -52.35 2.59
C ARG A 273 -40.43 -52.38 3.55
N GLY A 274 -40.98 -53.58 3.75
CA GLY A 274 -42.18 -53.76 4.58
C GLY A 274 -43.36 -52.99 3.99
N ALA A 275 -43.96 -52.09 4.77
CA ALA A 275 -45.04 -51.21 4.33
C ALA A 275 -44.57 -49.90 3.65
N CYS A 276 -43.25 -49.63 3.62
CA CYS A 276 -42.71 -48.45 2.97
C CYS A 276 -42.49 -48.72 1.46
N PRO A 277 -43.21 -48.04 0.55
CA PRO A 277 -43.08 -48.25 -0.89
C PRO A 277 -41.76 -47.70 -1.44
N ALA A 278 -41.38 -48.16 -2.64
CA ALA A 278 -40.26 -47.58 -3.39
C ALA A 278 -40.52 -46.10 -3.67
N SER A 279 -39.54 -45.25 -3.44
CA SER A 279 -39.70 -43.80 -3.57
C SER A 279 -38.39 -43.12 -3.97
N ARG A 280 -38.53 -41.96 -4.63
CA ARG A 280 -37.45 -41.05 -4.99
C ARG A 280 -37.61 -39.76 -4.21
N PHE A 281 -36.59 -39.38 -3.43
CA PHE A 281 -36.64 -38.20 -2.56
C PHE A 281 -35.24 -37.67 -2.25
N THR A 282 -35.14 -36.42 -1.82
CA THR A 282 -33.89 -35.82 -1.35
C THR A 282 -33.72 -36.05 0.14
N VAL A 283 -32.56 -36.57 0.54
CA VAL A 283 -32.24 -36.77 1.96
C VAL A 283 -31.70 -35.47 2.53
N SER A 284 -32.56 -34.65 3.14
CA SER A 284 -32.14 -33.46 3.90
C SER A 284 -31.74 -33.82 5.33
N ASP A 285 -30.98 -32.94 6.00
CA ASP A 285 -30.58 -33.09 7.41
C ASP A 285 -31.78 -33.28 8.36
N GLU A 286 -32.95 -32.72 8.01
CA GLU A 286 -34.19 -32.89 8.76
C GLU A 286 -34.86 -34.26 8.56
N LEU A 287 -34.60 -34.90 7.41
CA LEU A 287 -35.20 -36.18 7.04
C LEU A 287 -34.36 -37.36 7.55
N GLY A 288 -33.04 -37.26 7.46
CA GLY A 288 -32.13 -38.31 7.88
C GLY A 288 -30.72 -38.18 7.30
N VAL A 289 -29.97 -39.28 7.35
CA VAL A 289 -28.59 -39.34 6.82
C VAL A 289 -28.48 -40.47 5.81
N ALA A 290 -27.88 -40.18 4.66
CA ALA A 290 -27.53 -41.19 3.66
C ALA A 290 -26.04 -41.55 3.78
N VAL A 291 -25.75 -42.82 4.03
CA VAL A 291 -24.38 -43.34 4.18
C VAL A 291 -24.07 -44.25 2.99
N PRO A 292 -22.89 -44.12 2.33
CA PRO A 292 -22.47 -45.06 1.29
C PRO A 292 -22.53 -46.51 1.78
N ALA A 293 -23.18 -47.38 1.04
CA ALA A 293 -23.19 -48.80 1.36
C ALA A 293 -21.82 -49.41 1.05
N ALA A 294 -21.33 -50.30 1.92
CA ALA A 294 -20.08 -51.01 1.66
C ALA A 294 -20.17 -51.75 0.31
N ALA A 295 -19.17 -51.56 -0.55
CA ALA A 295 -19.05 -52.33 -1.78
C ALA A 295 -18.97 -53.82 -1.42
N LYS A 296 -19.94 -54.60 -1.88
CA LYS A 296 -19.94 -56.06 -1.77
C LYS A 296 -19.19 -56.68 -2.93
#